data_AF-A0A9E7H4J7-F1
#
_entry.id   AF-A0A9E7H4J7-F1
#
_cell.length_a   1.000
_cell.length_b   1.000
_cell.length_c   1.000
_cell.angle_alpha   90.00
_cell.angle_beta   90.00
_cell.angle_gamma   90.00
#
_symmetry.space_group_name_H-M   'P 1'
#
loop_
_entity.id
_entity.type
_entity.pdbx_description
1 polymer ?
#
loop_
_entity_poly.entity_id
_entity_poly.type
_entity_poly.pdbx_seq_one_letter_code
_entity_poly.pdbx_strand_id
1 'polypeptide(L)'
;MMLPYFFIPKKERGRVHRSIHRIMANYAVKVESGRAGEDGKPSVGPVFRNSLARNGFPPLDPDMTTSWDVFRVAAEKYPNNRMLGWREIKNGKGSRIGICGANCPQWIVAMEGEEYPSEPLPPQPHNICTIMYTSGTSGDPKGVVLTHESHATYVKGADLFLNQFEDKVMSWLPSGFSCIFWIQGYLSVDTDVMKISIDKDIHALRDDLMELKPTLFAGVPRKLWLWVSGVLKALSELRPLRRMIFNALYKHKLRWMRLGYSHKTASPFADMLAFRKVKARLGGRVRLIISGGAPLNPEIEEFLRVTSCAYLTQGYGLTETCGLSTVGFPDDMSLVGTVGVASTFSEVRLEEAPELGYDPLGTPSRGEICVRGKTLFSEYYKNPELTKEVMIWVYGDSFRSMLVAVVTPHEDSAKRWAEQNGHKGSLCDLCKLEVLNKFILQELKTVAETNKLRGFEYIKGIVVDPLPFDIERDLVTPTMKKKRAQMLKFYKSEIDKLYHNILAEGRA
;
A
#
# COMPACT_ATOMS: atom_id res chain seq x y z
N MET A 1 13.32 6.41 6.50
CA MET A 1 13.31 6.29 5.03
C MET A 1 12.89 7.64 4.47
N MET A 2 13.78 8.35 3.77
CA MET A 2 13.62 9.76 3.36
C MET A 2 12.45 9.92 2.38
N LEU A 3 11.42 10.66 2.78
CA LEU A 3 10.29 11.07 1.93
C LEU A 3 10.48 12.54 1.50
N PRO A 4 10.20 12.89 0.23
CA PRO A 4 10.81 13.99 -0.49
C PRO A 4 10.12 15.33 -0.17
N TYR A 5 10.56 16.00 0.90
CA TYR A 5 10.30 17.44 1.11
C TYR A 5 11.53 18.31 0.81
N PHE A 6 12.68 17.69 0.51
CA PHE A 6 13.97 18.38 0.42
C PHE A 6 14.31 18.98 -0.95
N PHE A 7 13.49 18.80 -1.99
CA PHE A 7 13.77 19.33 -3.35
C PHE A 7 12.71 20.29 -3.90
N ILE A 8 11.99 21.02 -3.03
CA ILE A 8 11.10 22.11 -3.47
C ILE A 8 11.80 23.46 -3.20
N PRO A 9 12.26 24.19 -4.24
CA PRO A 9 12.88 25.51 -4.10
C PRO A 9 12.01 26.47 -3.27
N LYS A 10 12.64 27.40 -2.53
CA LYS A 10 11.97 28.39 -1.66
C LYS A 10 10.78 29.12 -2.31
N LYS A 11 10.84 29.34 -3.63
CA LYS A 11 9.80 30.02 -4.43
C LYS A 11 8.52 29.18 -4.66
N GLU A 12 8.60 27.85 -4.51
CA GLU A 12 7.49 26.92 -4.74
C GLU A 12 6.69 26.59 -3.46
N ARG A 13 7.27 26.77 -2.27
CA ARG A 13 6.57 26.58 -0.97
C ARG A 13 5.32 27.45 -0.82
N GLY A 14 5.35 28.69 -1.32
CA GLY A 14 4.20 29.60 -1.31
C GLY A 14 3.10 29.27 -2.33
N ARG A 15 3.39 28.37 -3.29
CA ARG A 15 2.42 27.82 -4.25
C ARG A 15 1.72 26.61 -3.65
N VAL A 16 2.49 25.72 -3.01
CA VAL A 16 2.02 24.52 -2.30
C VAL A 16 0.99 24.88 -1.20
N HIS A 17 1.24 25.93 -0.40
CA HIS A 17 0.32 26.31 0.68
C HIS A 17 -1.05 26.82 0.18
N ARG A 18 -1.07 27.52 -0.98
CA ARG A 18 -2.32 27.94 -1.66
C ARG A 18 -3.04 26.77 -2.32
N SER A 19 -2.31 25.80 -2.86
CA SER A 19 -2.87 24.55 -3.37
C SER A 19 -3.55 23.74 -2.27
N ILE A 20 -2.91 23.57 -1.10
CA ILE A 20 -3.47 22.80 0.02
C ILE A 20 -4.83 23.35 0.47
N HIS A 21 -4.97 24.67 0.66
CA HIS A 21 -6.25 25.27 1.02
C HIS A 21 -7.35 25.03 -0.03
N ARG A 22 -7.00 25.07 -1.32
CA ARG A 22 -7.94 24.79 -2.42
C ARG A 22 -8.32 23.31 -2.47
N ILE A 23 -7.37 22.41 -2.24
CA ILE A 23 -7.59 20.95 -2.19
C ILE A 23 -8.52 20.59 -1.03
N MET A 24 -8.29 21.18 0.14
CA MET A 24 -9.13 20.97 1.32
C MET A 24 -10.52 21.58 1.19
N ALA A 25 -10.68 22.66 0.42
CA ALA A 25 -12.01 23.22 0.16
C ALA A 25 -12.86 22.32 -0.75
N ASN A 26 -12.22 21.60 -1.70
CA ASN A 26 -12.93 20.91 -2.77
C ASN A 26 -12.98 19.38 -2.64
N TYR A 27 -11.95 18.75 -2.05
CA TYR A 27 -11.74 17.30 -2.18
C TYR A 27 -11.60 16.53 -0.86
N ALA A 28 -11.24 17.21 0.23
CA ALA A 28 -11.08 16.61 1.56
C ALA A 28 -12.00 17.29 2.58
N VAL A 29 -12.44 16.54 3.58
CA VAL A 29 -13.27 17.05 4.68
C VAL A 29 -12.57 16.73 5.98
N LYS A 30 -12.44 17.76 6.82
CA LYS A 30 -12.01 17.59 8.21
C LYS A 30 -13.16 16.96 9.00
N VAL A 31 -12.95 15.75 9.51
CA VAL A 31 -13.95 15.02 10.29
C VAL A 31 -13.65 15.06 11.79
N GLU A 32 -12.38 15.22 12.17
CA GLU A 32 -11.95 15.39 13.56
C GLU A 32 -10.91 16.52 13.66
N SER A 33 -10.89 17.23 14.79
CA SER A 33 -9.86 18.22 15.10
C SER A 33 -8.56 17.57 15.56
N GLY A 34 -7.44 18.19 15.20
CA GLY A 34 -6.15 17.82 15.77
C GLY A 34 -6.13 18.11 17.26
N ARG A 35 -5.32 17.37 18.00
CA ARG A 35 -5.13 17.53 19.44
C ARG A 35 -3.64 17.71 19.73
N ALA A 36 -3.34 18.64 20.64
CA ALA A 36 -2.00 18.75 21.18
C ALA A 36 -1.65 17.48 21.96
N GLY A 37 -0.36 17.18 22.06
CA GLY A 37 0.09 16.11 22.93
C GLY A 37 -0.10 16.54 24.39
N GLU A 38 -0.84 15.74 25.16
CA GLU A 38 -1.04 15.90 26.61
C GLU A 38 -0.81 14.53 27.27
N ASP A 39 -0.30 14.52 28.51
CA ASP A 39 -0.09 13.32 29.32
C ASP A 39 0.72 12.20 28.63
N GLY A 40 1.76 12.55 27.88
CA GLY A 40 2.64 11.59 27.19
C GLY A 40 2.07 11.03 25.88
N LYS A 41 0.84 11.40 25.48
CA LYS A 41 0.30 11.07 24.15
C LYS A 41 0.89 12.03 23.10
N PRO A 42 1.31 11.52 21.93
CA PRO A 42 1.82 12.38 20.87
C PRO A 42 0.73 13.31 20.34
N SER A 43 1.16 14.47 19.85
CA SER A 43 0.27 15.34 19.11
C SER A 43 -0.24 14.61 17.86
N VAL A 44 -1.51 14.83 17.52
CA VAL A 44 -2.05 14.36 16.24
C VAL A 44 -2.73 15.49 15.50
N GLY A 45 -2.52 15.50 14.19
CA GLY A 45 -3.17 16.41 13.28
C GLY A 45 -4.64 16.08 13.09
N PRO A 46 -5.39 16.98 12.44
CA PRO A 46 -6.77 16.73 12.05
C PRO A 46 -6.93 15.47 11.18
N VAL A 47 -8.06 14.79 11.35
CA VAL A 47 -8.42 13.63 10.53
C VAL A 47 -9.16 14.12 9.28
N PHE A 48 -8.71 13.65 8.12
CA PHE A 48 -9.29 13.98 6.83
C PHE A 48 -9.90 12.77 6.16
N ARG A 49 -11.05 12.99 5.55
CA ARG A 49 -11.76 12.02 4.72
C ARG A 49 -12.00 12.59 3.33
N ASN A 50 -12.24 11.73 2.34
CA ASN A 50 -12.69 12.15 1.03
C ASN A 50 -14.02 12.93 1.10
N SER A 51 -14.16 13.96 0.27
CA SER A 51 -15.42 14.72 0.12
C SER A 51 -16.64 13.87 -0.27
N LEU A 52 -16.44 12.75 -1.01
CA LEU A 52 -17.49 11.78 -1.30
C LEU A 52 -18.05 11.08 -0.05
N ALA A 53 -17.26 11.02 1.02
CA ALA A 53 -17.63 10.37 2.27
C ALA A 53 -17.85 11.40 3.41
N ARG A 54 -18.19 12.65 3.05
CA ARG A 54 -18.40 13.76 4.00
C ARG A 54 -19.33 13.39 5.15
N ASN A 55 -20.42 12.69 4.87
CA ASN A 55 -21.47 12.33 5.83
C ASN A 55 -21.33 10.92 6.40
N GLY A 56 -20.16 10.29 6.24
CA GLY A 56 -19.93 8.88 6.55
C GLY A 56 -19.43 8.11 5.33
N PHE A 57 -18.92 6.90 5.55
CA PHE A 57 -18.59 6.03 4.43
C PHE A 57 -19.87 5.63 3.69
N PRO A 58 -19.90 5.72 2.35
CA PRO A 58 -21.04 5.24 1.56
C PRO A 58 -21.34 3.77 1.88
N PRO A 59 -22.61 3.34 1.86
CA PRO A 59 -22.93 1.94 2.06
C PRO A 59 -22.24 1.07 0.99
N LEU A 60 -21.79 -0.11 1.42
CA LEU A 60 -21.33 -1.13 0.48
C LEU A 60 -22.54 -1.66 -0.31
N ASP A 61 -22.25 -2.18 -1.50
CA ASP A 61 -23.27 -2.78 -2.35
C ASP A 61 -23.68 -4.14 -1.75
N PRO A 62 -24.97 -4.37 -1.41
CA PRO A 62 -25.42 -5.63 -0.84
C PRO A 62 -25.14 -6.83 -1.75
N ASP A 63 -25.11 -6.60 -3.06
CA ASP A 63 -24.90 -7.63 -4.08
C ASP A 63 -23.43 -7.80 -4.47
N MET A 64 -22.52 -6.97 -3.92
CA MET A 64 -21.07 -7.03 -4.17
C MET A 64 -20.27 -6.96 -2.86
N THR A 65 -20.45 -7.96 -2.01
CA THR A 65 -19.77 -8.03 -0.70
C THR A 65 -18.46 -8.81 -0.76
N THR A 66 -18.26 -9.59 -1.82
CA THR A 66 -17.06 -10.41 -2.02
C THR A 66 -16.42 -10.20 -3.38
N SER A 67 -15.13 -10.51 -3.49
CA SER A 67 -14.45 -10.55 -4.81
C SER A 67 -15.17 -11.45 -5.81
N TRP A 68 -15.76 -12.57 -5.37
CA TRP A 68 -16.57 -13.45 -6.22
C TRP A 68 -17.75 -12.69 -6.83
N ASP A 69 -18.50 -11.96 -6.01
CA ASP A 69 -19.62 -11.16 -6.47
C ASP A 69 -19.18 -10.09 -7.47
N VAL A 70 -18.06 -9.43 -7.21
CA VAL A 70 -17.52 -8.43 -8.14
C VAL A 70 -17.21 -9.05 -9.50
N PHE A 71 -16.62 -10.25 -9.54
CA PHE A 71 -16.35 -10.97 -10.79
C PHE A 71 -17.63 -11.45 -11.47
N ARG A 72 -18.56 -12.03 -10.72
CA ARG A 72 -19.85 -12.51 -11.22
C ARG A 72 -20.65 -11.38 -11.87
N VAL A 73 -20.86 -10.28 -11.13
CA VAL A 73 -21.55 -9.08 -11.63
C VAL A 73 -20.83 -8.53 -12.87
N ALA A 74 -19.50 -8.63 -12.94
CA ALA A 74 -18.75 -8.18 -14.11
C ALA A 74 -18.92 -9.07 -15.33
N ALA A 75 -18.89 -10.38 -15.16
CA ALA A 75 -19.15 -11.33 -16.23
C ALA A 75 -20.60 -11.19 -16.75
N GLU A 76 -21.57 -11.06 -15.84
CA GLU A 76 -22.99 -10.85 -16.17
C GLU A 76 -23.23 -9.55 -16.93
N LYS A 77 -22.59 -8.45 -16.48
CA LYS A 77 -22.77 -7.13 -17.09
C LYS A 77 -22.04 -6.96 -18.42
N TYR A 78 -20.95 -7.69 -18.63
CA TYR A 78 -20.09 -7.56 -19.80
C TYR A 78 -19.71 -8.92 -20.42
N PRO A 79 -20.70 -9.73 -20.84
CA PRO A 79 -20.49 -11.12 -21.24
C PRO A 79 -19.64 -11.28 -22.51
N ASN A 80 -19.57 -10.23 -23.33
CA ASN A 80 -18.86 -10.20 -24.61
C ASN A 80 -17.44 -9.60 -24.49
N ASN A 81 -17.02 -9.17 -23.31
CA ASN A 81 -15.69 -8.62 -23.13
C ASN A 81 -14.66 -9.75 -23.02
N ARG A 82 -13.64 -9.68 -23.89
CA ARG A 82 -12.55 -10.66 -23.89
C ARG A 82 -11.75 -10.57 -22.59
N MET A 83 -11.69 -11.66 -21.84
CA MET A 83 -10.81 -11.81 -20.68
C MET A 83 -9.39 -12.25 -21.12
N LEU A 84 -8.43 -12.22 -20.18
CA LEU A 84 -7.01 -12.49 -20.42
C LEU A 84 -6.74 -13.82 -21.16
N GLY A 85 -5.78 -13.79 -22.08
CA GLY A 85 -5.34 -14.95 -22.89
C GLY A 85 -3.84 -15.22 -22.79
N TRP A 86 -3.39 -16.36 -23.35
CA TRP A 86 -2.01 -16.85 -23.26
C TRP A 86 -1.16 -16.44 -24.48
N ARG A 87 0.15 -16.26 -24.30
CA ARG A 87 1.11 -16.04 -25.40
C ARG A 87 1.99 -17.29 -25.60
N GLU A 88 1.96 -17.84 -26.81
CA GLU A 88 2.89 -18.91 -27.20
C GLU A 88 4.24 -18.27 -27.59
N ILE A 89 5.32 -18.67 -26.90
CA ILE A 89 6.68 -18.21 -27.24
C ILE A 89 7.28 -19.20 -28.23
N LYS A 90 7.52 -18.77 -29.48
CA LYS A 90 8.22 -19.59 -30.49
C LYS A 90 9.60 -19.00 -30.78
N ASN A 91 10.65 -19.79 -30.62
CA ASN A 91 12.03 -19.42 -31.00
C ASN A 91 12.55 -18.12 -30.36
N GLY A 92 12.26 -17.87 -29.07
CA GLY A 92 12.76 -16.69 -28.34
C GLY A 92 12.20 -15.35 -28.82
N LYS A 93 11.27 -15.34 -29.78
CA LYS A 93 10.48 -14.17 -30.18
C LYS A 93 9.02 -14.50 -29.87
N GLY A 94 8.42 -13.78 -28.94
CA GLY A 94 7.03 -14.03 -28.61
C GLY A 94 6.15 -13.87 -29.87
N SER A 95 5.37 -14.89 -30.22
CA SER A 95 4.45 -14.82 -31.35
C SER A 95 3.38 -13.75 -31.11
N ARG A 96 2.60 -13.40 -32.16
CA ARG A 96 1.42 -12.52 -32.04
C ARG A 96 0.58 -12.99 -30.86
N ILE A 97 0.15 -12.07 -29.99
CA ILE A 97 -0.69 -12.42 -28.85
C ILE A 97 -1.91 -13.17 -29.39
N GLY A 98 -1.98 -14.45 -29.07
CA GLY A 98 -3.19 -15.25 -29.21
C GLY A 98 -4.17 -14.74 -28.17
N ILE A 99 -4.88 -13.65 -28.49
CA ILE A 99 -6.09 -13.32 -27.75
C ILE A 99 -7.11 -14.39 -28.15
N CYS A 100 -7.05 -15.56 -27.52
CA CYS A 100 -8.25 -16.38 -27.40
C CYS A 100 -9.23 -15.50 -26.62
N GLY A 101 -10.13 -14.86 -27.35
CA GLY A 101 -11.33 -14.33 -26.76
C GLY A 101 -12.07 -15.54 -26.23
N ALA A 102 -11.80 -15.90 -24.99
CA ALA A 102 -12.73 -16.68 -24.22
C ALA A 102 -14.00 -15.82 -24.21
N ASN A 103 -14.94 -16.15 -25.09
CA ASN A 103 -16.32 -15.96 -24.74
C ASN A 103 -16.45 -16.59 -23.34
N CYS A 104 -17.19 -15.93 -22.46
CA CYS A 104 -17.18 -16.20 -21.04
C CYS A 104 -17.74 -17.57 -20.57
N PRO A 105 -17.96 -18.63 -21.39
CA PRO A 105 -18.13 -19.97 -20.85
C PRO A 105 -16.86 -20.60 -20.28
N GLN A 106 -15.66 -20.30 -20.79
CA GLN A 106 -14.46 -21.07 -20.40
C GLN A 106 -13.94 -20.78 -18.98
N TRP A 107 -14.23 -19.59 -18.43
CA TRP A 107 -13.98 -19.30 -17.01
C TRP A 107 -15.05 -19.91 -16.09
N ILE A 108 -16.28 -20.02 -16.59
CA ILE A 108 -17.34 -20.78 -15.92
C ILE A 108 -16.96 -22.27 -15.93
N VAL A 109 -16.46 -22.81 -17.05
CA VAL A 109 -15.96 -24.19 -17.19
C VAL A 109 -14.67 -24.48 -16.39
N ALA A 110 -13.81 -23.48 -16.16
CA ALA A 110 -12.67 -23.66 -15.25
C ALA A 110 -13.10 -23.72 -13.77
N MET A 111 -14.31 -23.23 -13.43
CA MET A 111 -14.92 -23.32 -12.10
C MET A 111 -15.89 -24.50 -11.98
N GLU A 112 -16.58 -24.86 -13.06
CA GLU A 112 -17.35 -26.08 -13.26
C GLU A 112 -16.38 -27.18 -13.67
N GLY A 113 -15.68 -27.77 -12.71
CA GLY A 113 -14.74 -28.86 -12.94
C GLY A 113 -15.29 -29.85 -13.97
N GLU A 114 -14.72 -29.85 -15.18
CA GLU A 114 -15.23 -30.59 -16.35
C GLU A 114 -15.34 -32.10 -16.07
N GLU A 115 -14.56 -32.61 -15.11
CA GLU A 115 -14.60 -34.00 -14.62
C GLU A 115 -15.49 -34.22 -13.39
N TYR A 116 -15.71 -33.21 -12.54
CA TYR A 116 -16.46 -33.32 -11.28
C TYR A 116 -17.22 -32.02 -10.97
N PRO A 117 -18.40 -31.80 -11.58
CA PRO A 117 -19.21 -30.63 -11.30
C PRO A 117 -19.63 -30.63 -9.82
N SER A 118 -19.33 -29.54 -9.12
CA SER A 118 -19.78 -29.28 -7.75
C SER A 118 -20.51 -27.95 -7.72
N GLU A 119 -21.50 -27.81 -6.82
CA GLU A 119 -22.15 -26.51 -6.65
C GLU A 119 -21.11 -25.48 -6.19
N PRO A 120 -21.10 -24.28 -6.78
CA PRO A 120 -20.18 -23.23 -6.36
C PRO A 120 -20.47 -22.86 -4.90
N LEU A 121 -19.43 -22.91 -4.06
CA LEU A 121 -19.49 -22.45 -2.67
C LEU A 121 -18.95 -21.02 -2.61
N PRO A 122 -19.80 -19.99 -2.74
CA PRO A 122 -19.34 -18.61 -2.71
C PRO A 122 -18.70 -18.29 -1.36
N PRO A 123 -17.57 -17.55 -1.36
CA PRO A 123 -16.91 -17.17 -0.13
C PRO A 123 -17.78 -16.20 0.68
N GLN A 124 -17.54 -16.12 1.99
CA GLN A 124 -18.08 -15.09 2.85
C GLN A 124 -17.16 -13.85 2.86
N PRO A 125 -17.68 -12.63 3.15
CA PRO A 125 -16.87 -11.40 3.12
C PRO A 125 -15.62 -11.42 4.01
N HIS A 126 -15.70 -12.08 5.18
CA HIS A 126 -14.60 -12.20 6.13
C HIS A 126 -13.61 -13.32 5.78
N ASN A 127 -13.88 -14.15 4.76
CA ASN A 127 -12.93 -15.17 4.33
C ASN A 127 -11.70 -14.50 3.70
N ILE A 128 -10.56 -15.18 3.84
CA ILE A 128 -9.30 -14.76 3.24
C ILE A 128 -9.46 -14.80 1.72
N CYS A 129 -9.24 -13.66 1.06
CA CYS A 129 -9.23 -13.57 -0.40
C CYS A 129 -7.80 -13.72 -0.94
N THR A 130 -6.82 -13.04 -0.33
CA THR A 130 -5.43 -13.04 -0.80
C THR A 130 -4.44 -12.93 0.36
N ILE A 131 -3.28 -13.56 0.22
CA ILE A 131 -2.12 -13.39 1.11
C ILE A 131 -0.98 -12.80 0.27
N MET A 132 -0.63 -11.55 0.51
CA MET A 132 0.36 -10.83 -0.30
C MET A 132 1.69 -10.69 0.46
N TYR A 133 2.74 -11.32 -0.03
CA TYR A 133 4.06 -11.22 0.61
C TYR A 133 4.75 -9.89 0.28
N THR A 134 5.25 -9.20 1.31
CA THR A 134 6.01 -7.95 1.20
C THR A 134 7.33 -8.05 1.95
N SER A 135 8.44 -7.73 1.30
CA SER A 135 9.75 -7.59 1.93
C SER A 135 9.91 -6.15 2.42
N GLY A 136 9.58 -5.91 3.69
CA GLY A 136 9.87 -4.65 4.35
C GLY A 136 11.38 -4.46 4.58
N THR A 137 11.75 -3.38 5.28
CA THR A 137 13.16 -3.10 5.65
C THR A 137 13.80 -4.18 6.52
N SER A 138 13.01 -5.12 7.06
CA SER A 138 13.45 -6.28 7.86
C SER A 138 14.00 -7.44 7.03
N GLY A 139 13.93 -7.40 5.70
CA GLY A 139 14.46 -8.45 4.82
C GLY A 139 13.54 -9.66 4.63
N ASP A 140 12.91 -10.16 5.68
CA ASP A 140 12.01 -11.31 5.59
C ASP A 140 10.63 -10.96 4.99
N PRO A 141 10.15 -11.72 3.98
CA PRO A 141 8.83 -11.52 3.40
C PRO A 141 7.69 -11.78 4.40
N LYS A 142 6.77 -10.83 4.55
CA LYS A 142 5.60 -10.92 5.44
C LYS A 142 4.32 -11.07 4.61
N GLY A 143 3.51 -12.09 4.89
CA GLY A 143 2.27 -12.34 4.16
C GLY A 143 1.11 -11.48 4.68
N VAL A 144 0.74 -10.40 3.99
CA VAL A 144 -0.41 -9.55 4.34
C VAL A 144 -1.71 -10.25 3.98
N VAL A 145 -2.57 -10.53 4.97
CA VAL A 145 -3.88 -11.16 4.76
C VAL A 145 -4.93 -10.09 4.43
N LEU A 146 -5.55 -10.21 3.25
CA LEU A 146 -6.67 -9.37 2.81
C LEU A 146 -7.91 -10.23 2.63
N THR A 147 -9.04 -9.75 3.14
CA THR A 147 -10.34 -10.45 3.05
C THR A 147 -11.08 -10.11 1.76
N HIS A 148 -12.14 -10.86 1.46
CA HIS A 148 -13.03 -10.55 0.35
C HIS A 148 -13.69 -9.17 0.51
N GLU A 149 -14.06 -8.78 1.74
CA GLU A 149 -14.64 -7.47 2.05
C GLU A 149 -13.66 -6.32 1.77
N SER A 150 -12.36 -6.46 2.09
CA SER A 150 -11.34 -5.44 1.83
C SER A 150 -11.26 -5.10 0.33
N HIS A 151 -11.23 -6.14 -0.52
CA HIS A 151 -11.19 -6.00 -1.97
C HIS A 151 -12.49 -5.41 -2.53
N ALA A 152 -13.65 -5.92 -2.10
CA ALA A 152 -14.95 -5.42 -2.54
C ALA A 152 -15.14 -3.93 -2.18
N THR A 153 -14.75 -3.55 -0.96
CA THR A 153 -14.75 -2.16 -0.49
C THR A 153 -13.83 -1.27 -1.33
N TYR A 154 -12.63 -1.76 -1.66
CA TYR A 154 -11.69 -1.03 -2.49
C TYR A 154 -12.23 -0.78 -3.90
N VAL A 155 -12.83 -1.81 -4.53
CA VAL A 155 -13.49 -1.69 -5.84
C VAL A 155 -14.61 -0.66 -5.81
N LYS A 156 -15.47 -0.70 -4.80
CA LYS A 156 -16.55 0.28 -4.64
C LYS A 156 -16.01 1.69 -4.46
N GLY A 157 -14.97 1.86 -3.65
CA GLY A 157 -14.36 3.16 -3.37
C GLY A 157 -13.81 3.82 -4.62
N ALA A 158 -13.21 3.01 -5.49
CA ALA A 158 -12.68 3.45 -6.76
C ALA A 158 -13.76 3.73 -7.80
N ASP A 159 -14.80 2.89 -7.90
CA ASP A 159 -15.95 3.17 -8.75
C ASP A 159 -16.56 4.54 -8.43
N LEU A 160 -16.77 4.82 -7.14
CA LEU A 160 -17.24 6.12 -6.66
C LEU A 160 -16.29 7.26 -7.01
N PHE A 161 -14.97 7.07 -6.84
CA PHE A 161 -13.98 8.05 -7.23
C PHE A 161 -14.05 8.37 -8.72
N LEU A 162 -14.23 7.34 -9.55
CA LEU A 162 -14.15 7.44 -11.01
C LEU A 162 -15.46 7.96 -11.64
N ASN A 163 -16.60 7.73 -10.98
CA ASN A 163 -17.90 8.28 -11.36
C ASN A 163 -17.96 9.81 -11.29
N GLN A 164 -16.98 10.48 -10.66
CA GLN A 164 -16.91 11.94 -10.61
C GLN A 164 -16.43 12.61 -11.91
N PHE A 165 -15.87 11.85 -12.86
CA PHE A 165 -15.32 12.41 -14.08
C PHE A 165 -16.36 12.33 -15.22
N GLU A 166 -16.67 13.46 -15.88
CA GLU A 166 -17.72 13.62 -16.90
C GLU A 166 -17.56 12.68 -18.11
N ASP A 167 -16.31 12.46 -18.50
CA ASP A 167 -16.01 11.31 -19.29
C ASP A 167 -16.24 10.11 -18.41
N LYS A 168 -17.27 9.33 -18.71
CA LYS A 168 -17.35 7.93 -18.34
C LYS A 168 -16.15 7.19 -18.95
N VAL A 169 -14.92 7.52 -18.56
CA VAL A 169 -13.67 6.81 -18.91
C VAL A 169 -13.81 5.36 -18.48
N MET A 170 -14.76 5.07 -17.57
CA MET A 170 -14.99 3.77 -16.95
C MET A 170 -16.34 3.11 -17.19
N SER A 171 -17.30 3.69 -17.94
CA SER A 171 -18.43 2.85 -18.43
C SER A 171 -17.96 1.75 -19.39
N TRP A 172 -16.67 1.73 -19.72
CA TRP A 172 -15.99 0.79 -20.62
C TRP A 172 -14.98 -0.12 -19.89
N LEU A 173 -14.69 0.14 -18.61
CA LEU A 173 -13.96 -0.81 -17.79
C LEU A 173 -15.02 -1.76 -17.24
N PRO A 174 -15.09 -3.02 -17.69
CA PRO A 174 -16.17 -3.91 -17.30
C PRO A 174 -16.16 -4.19 -15.81
N SER A 175 -16.80 -3.32 -14.99
CA SER A 175 -16.97 -3.47 -13.52
C SER A 175 -15.67 -3.91 -12.83
N GLY A 176 -14.58 -3.46 -13.45
CA GLY A 176 -13.30 -4.14 -13.58
C GLY A 176 -12.18 -3.34 -12.95
N PHE A 177 -12.51 -2.51 -11.96
CA PHE A 177 -11.52 -2.13 -10.97
C PHE A 177 -11.05 -3.37 -10.17
N SER A 178 -11.82 -4.46 -10.23
CA SER A 178 -11.52 -5.80 -9.69
C SER A 178 -10.18 -6.40 -10.12
N CYS A 179 -9.54 -5.94 -11.20
CA CYS A 179 -8.25 -6.46 -11.66
C CYS A 179 -7.04 -5.53 -11.50
N ILE A 180 -7.19 -4.23 -11.17
CA ILE A 180 -6.01 -3.36 -10.94
C ILE A 180 -5.12 -3.93 -9.81
N PHE A 181 -5.72 -4.66 -8.86
CA PHE A 181 -5.01 -5.34 -7.76
C PHE A 181 -4.55 -6.77 -8.05
N TRP A 182 -5.26 -7.55 -8.88
CA TRP A 182 -4.72 -8.84 -9.35
C TRP A 182 -3.43 -8.66 -10.19
N ILE A 183 -3.26 -7.51 -10.86
CA ILE A 183 -2.09 -7.20 -11.72
C ILE A 183 -1.01 -6.39 -10.98
N GLN A 184 -1.05 -6.36 -9.64
CA GLN A 184 0.21 -6.37 -8.88
C GLN A 184 0.85 -7.76 -8.87
N GLY A 185 0.38 -8.71 -9.68
CA GLY A 185 1.20 -9.78 -10.26
C GLY A 185 2.42 -9.31 -11.08
N TYR A 186 2.81 -8.02 -11.07
CA TYR A 186 3.94 -7.49 -11.85
C TYR A 186 4.90 -6.54 -11.14
N LEU A 187 4.91 -6.51 -9.80
CA LEU A 187 6.11 -6.11 -9.06
C LEU A 187 6.78 -7.37 -8.47
N SER A 188 7.51 -8.07 -9.34
CA SER A 188 8.84 -8.60 -8.98
C SER A 188 9.03 -10.03 -8.43
N VAL A 189 8.12 -11.01 -8.49
CA VAL A 189 8.45 -12.37 -7.98
C VAL A 189 7.85 -13.54 -8.78
N ASP A 190 8.68 -14.57 -8.98
CA ASP A 190 8.55 -15.76 -9.83
C ASP A 190 7.48 -16.79 -9.39
N THR A 191 6.27 -16.76 -9.99
CA THR A 191 5.39 -17.95 -10.02
C THR A 191 4.65 -18.08 -11.36
N ASP A 192 4.52 -19.32 -11.85
CA ASP A 192 4.16 -19.70 -13.22
C ASP A 192 2.64 -19.73 -13.54
N VAL A 193 1.82 -18.97 -12.83
CA VAL A 193 0.37 -18.96 -13.06
C VAL A 193 -0.09 -17.53 -13.31
N MET A 194 -0.44 -17.24 -14.56
CA MET A 194 -1.04 -15.98 -15.07
C MET A 194 -0.05 -14.83 -15.34
N LYS A 195 0.55 -14.83 -16.54
CA LYS A 195 1.40 -13.75 -17.07
C LYS A 195 0.60 -12.74 -17.90
N ILE A 196 0.37 -11.53 -17.41
CA ILE A 196 0.40 -10.34 -18.30
C ILE A 196 1.86 -9.95 -18.43
N SER A 197 2.62 -10.75 -19.19
CA SER A 197 4.03 -10.48 -19.41
C SER A 197 4.18 -9.19 -20.21
N ILE A 198 4.17 -8.05 -19.52
CA ILE A 198 5.17 -7.05 -19.79
C ILE A 198 6.47 -7.74 -19.41
N ASP A 199 7.21 -8.16 -20.42
CA ASP A 199 8.47 -8.88 -20.25
C ASP A 199 9.36 -8.22 -19.18
N LYS A 200 10.23 -9.02 -18.54
CA LYS A 200 11.25 -8.49 -17.62
C LYS A 200 12.17 -7.49 -18.35
N ASP A 201 12.20 -7.57 -19.68
CA ASP A 201 12.86 -6.61 -20.55
C ASP A 201 11.99 -5.39 -20.89
N ILE A 202 12.50 -4.21 -20.54
CA ILE A 202 11.88 -2.93 -20.88
C ILE A 202 11.80 -2.68 -22.40
N HIS A 203 12.62 -3.36 -23.19
CA HIS A 203 12.58 -3.26 -24.64
C HIS A 203 11.31 -3.88 -25.22
N ALA A 204 10.78 -4.96 -24.62
CA ALA A 204 9.54 -5.61 -25.05
C ALA A 204 8.28 -4.81 -24.63
N LEU A 205 8.34 -4.03 -23.54
CA LEU A 205 7.22 -3.21 -23.06
C LEU A 205 6.67 -2.28 -24.17
N ARG A 206 7.54 -1.75 -25.03
CA ARG A 206 7.09 -0.90 -26.14
C ARG A 206 6.24 -1.70 -27.13
N ASP A 207 6.68 -2.89 -27.50
CA ASP A 207 5.98 -3.73 -28.46
C ASP A 207 4.63 -4.18 -27.89
N ASP A 208 4.60 -4.55 -26.61
CA ASP A 208 3.37 -4.89 -25.89
C ASP A 208 2.38 -3.72 -25.86
N LEU A 209 2.85 -2.50 -25.59
CA LEU A 209 2.00 -1.30 -25.62
C LEU A 209 1.42 -1.01 -27.00
N MET A 210 2.21 -1.25 -28.05
CA MET A 210 1.78 -1.04 -29.44
C MET A 210 0.79 -2.11 -29.92
N GLU A 211 0.89 -3.33 -29.39
CA GLU A 211 -0.02 -4.44 -29.69
C GLU A 211 -1.32 -4.32 -28.89
N LEU A 212 -1.23 -4.19 -27.56
CA LEU A 212 -2.38 -4.13 -26.65
C LEU A 212 -3.16 -2.81 -26.80
N LYS A 213 -2.47 -1.72 -27.14
CA LYS A 213 -3.03 -0.36 -27.22
C LYS A 213 -3.93 -0.06 -26.02
N PRO A 214 -3.39 -0.03 -24.79
CA PRO A 214 -4.20 0.02 -23.59
C PRO A 214 -4.97 1.35 -23.47
N THR A 215 -6.15 1.29 -22.84
CA THR A 215 -6.93 2.48 -22.45
C THR A 215 -6.56 2.97 -21.05
N LEU A 216 -6.03 2.09 -20.21
CA LEU A 216 -5.51 2.37 -18.87
C LEU A 216 -4.05 1.91 -18.78
N PHE A 217 -3.17 2.76 -18.27
CA PHE A 217 -1.77 2.41 -18.01
C PHE A 217 -1.42 2.64 -16.55
N ALA A 218 -1.09 1.58 -15.81
CA ALA A 218 -0.61 1.69 -14.43
C ALA A 218 0.89 1.34 -14.37
N GLY A 219 1.68 2.13 -13.65
CA GLY A 219 3.12 1.85 -13.55
C GLY A 219 3.87 2.62 -12.48
N VAL A 220 4.95 2.02 -12.01
CA VAL A 220 5.89 2.67 -11.08
C VAL A 220 6.63 3.84 -11.76
N PRO A 221 7.08 4.85 -11.00
CA PRO A 221 7.79 6.02 -11.54
C PRO A 221 8.93 5.70 -12.48
N ARG A 222 9.70 4.63 -12.22
CA ARG A 222 10.80 4.20 -13.09
C ARG A 222 10.35 3.89 -14.52
N LYS A 223 9.20 3.22 -14.70
CA LYS A 223 8.64 2.90 -16.02
C LYS A 223 8.18 4.17 -16.74
N LEU A 224 7.51 5.07 -16.03
CA LEU A 224 7.10 6.37 -16.57
C LEU A 224 8.30 7.25 -16.95
N TRP A 225 9.35 7.26 -16.13
CA TRP A 225 10.58 8.00 -16.41
C TRP A 225 11.29 7.49 -17.67
N LEU A 226 11.39 6.16 -17.85
CA LEU A 226 12.01 5.58 -19.04
C LEU A 226 11.26 5.97 -20.31
N TRP A 227 9.93 5.98 -20.25
CA TRP A 227 9.10 6.47 -21.33
C TRP A 227 9.31 7.97 -21.60
N VAL A 228 9.26 8.82 -20.55
CA VAL A 228 9.46 10.27 -20.68
C VAL A 228 10.84 10.56 -21.27
N SER A 229 11.89 9.88 -20.80
CA SER A 229 13.25 9.99 -21.33
C SER A 229 13.32 9.65 -22.81
N GLY A 230 12.61 8.62 -23.27
CA GLY A 230 12.49 8.28 -24.69
C GLY A 230 11.78 9.36 -25.52
N VAL A 231 10.77 10.02 -24.97
CA VAL A 231 10.09 11.17 -25.59
C VAL A 231 11.04 12.38 -25.66
N LEU A 232 11.71 12.71 -24.55
CA LEU A 232 12.66 13.83 -24.48
C LEU A 232 13.84 13.64 -25.44
N LYS A 233 14.38 12.42 -25.54
CA LYS A 233 15.43 12.08 -26.51
C LYS A 233 14.95 12.33 -27.94
N ALA A 234 13.77 11.83 -28.30
CA ALA A 234 13.22 12.05 -29.64
C ALA A 234 12.93 13.53 -29.93
N LEU A 235 12.56 14.32 -28.92
CA LEU A 235 12.41 15.78 -29.04
C LEU A 235 13.76 16.48 -29.26
N SER A 236 14.83 15.98 -28.63
CA SER A 236 16.20 16.50 -28.81
C SER A 236 16.79 16.22 -30.19
N GLU A 237 16.28 15.19 -30.89
CA GLU A 237 16.67 14.84 -32.25
C GLU A 237 15.86 15.64 -33.30
N LEU A 238 14.80 16.35 -32.91
CA LEU A 238 14.05 17.21 -33.83
C LEU A 238 14.85 18.45 -34.22
N ARG A 239 14.60 18.91 -35.46
CA ARG A 239 15.08 20.20 -35.98
C ARG A 239 14.74 21.35 -35.00
N PRO A 240 15.60 22.38 -34.85
CA PRO A 240 15.42 23.45 -33.87
C PRO A 240 14.04 24.13 -33.93
N LEU A 241 13.55 24.43 -35.15
CA LEU A 241 12.23 25.03 -35.34
C LEU A 241 11.08 24.14 -34.80
N ARG A 242 11.13 22.83 -35.04
CA ARG A 242 10.10 21.89 -34.56
C ARG A 242 10.14 21.76 -33.03
N ARG A 243 11.32 21.82 -32.42
CA ARG A 243 11.49 21.83 -30.97
C ARG A 243 10.93 23.10 -30.34
N MET A 244 11.18 24.25 -30.97
CA MET A 244 10.64 25.53 -30.53
C MET A 244 9.10 25.54 -30.57
N ILE A 245 8.50 25.02 -31.66
CA ILE A 245 7.05 24.85 -31.78
C ILE A 245 6.51 23.92 -30.69
N PHE A 246 7.14 22.76 -30.46
CA PHE A 246 6.73 21.83 -29.41
C PHE A 246 6.73 22.50 -28.03
N ASN A 247 7.79 23.24 -27.70
CA ASN A 247 7.92 23.96 -26.43
C ASN A 247 6.88 25.07 -26.29
N ALA A 248 6.54 25.79 -27.37
CA ALA A 248 5.49 26.79 -27.37
C ALA A 248 4.11 26.18 -27.12
N LEU A 249 3.79 25.08 -27.81
CA LEU A 249 2.55 24.32 -27.62
C LEU A 249 2.44 23.74 -26.20
N TYR A 250 3.54 23.24 -25.65
CA TYR A 250 3.62 22.76 -24.27
C TYR A 250 3.31 23.86 -23.25
N LYS A 251 3.99 25.01 -23.36
CA LYS A 251 3.76 26.15 -22.48
C LYS A 251 2.32 26.67 -22.59
N HIS A 252 1.76 26.67 -23.81
CA HIS A 252 0.39 27.09 -24.06
C HIS A 252 -0.61 26.17 -23.36
N LYS A 253 -0.53 24.85 -23.58
CA LYS A 253 -1.43 23.88 -22.94
C LYS A 253 -1.28 23.89 -21.43
N LEU A 254 -0.05 23.96 -20.91
CA LEU A 254 0.23 24.06 -19.48
C LEU A 254 -0.43 25.29 -18.84
N ARG A 255 -0.43 26.44 -19.54
CA ARG A 255 -1.10 27.66 -19.06
C ARG A 255 -2.61 27.44 -18.89
N TRP A 256 -3.27 26.83 -19.88
CA TRP A 256 -4.71 26.55 -19.80
C TRP A 256 -5.03 25.51 -18.72
N MET A 257 -4.24 24.45 -18.59
CA MET A 257 -4.45 23.46 -17.52
C MET A 257 -4.27 24.08 -16.12
N ARG A 258 -3.32 25.02 -15.96
CA ARG A 258 -3.16 25.78 -14.71
C ARG A 258 -4.34 26.72 -14.41
N LEU A 259 -5.10 27.13 -15.43
CA LEU A 259 -6.35 27.87 -15.26
C LEU A 259 -7.54 26.96 -14.88
N GLY A 260 -7.36 25.64 -14.83
CA GLY A 260 -8.38 24.67 -14.45
C GLY A 260 -9.12 24.01 -15.62
N TYR A 261 -8.65 24.22 -16.86
CA TYR A 261 -9.21 23.52 -18.02
C TYR A 261 -8.75 22.07 -18.03
N SER A 262 -9.69 21.14 -18.27
CA SER A 262 -9.39 19.72 -18.41
C SER A 262 -8.42 19.46 -19.56
N HIS A 263 -7.69 18.34 -19.50
CA HIS A 263 -6.68 18.02 -20.51
C HIS A 263 -7.22 17.99 -21.96
N LYS A 264 -8.53 17.73 -22.13
CA LYS A 264 -9.23 17.73 -23.43
C LYS A 264 -9.48 19.12 -23.99
N THR A 265 -9.84 20.06 -23.13
CA THR A 265 -10.26 21.42 -23.52
C THR A 265 -9.08 22.40 -23.51
N ALA A 266 -8.02 22.09 -22.76
CA ALA A 266 -6.90 22.99 -22.55
C ALA A 266 -6.14 23.37 -23.84
N SER A 267 -5.97 22.45 -24.81
CA SER A 267 -5.42 22.80 -26.12
C SER A 267 -5.61 21.69 -27.16
N PRO A 268 -6.80 21.53 -27.77
CA PRO A 268 -7.07 20.52 -28.79
C PRO A 268 -6.13 20.60 -30.00
N PHE A 269 -5.71 21.82 -30.35
CA PHE A 269 -4.79 22.05 -31.46
C PHE A 269 -3.36 21.56 -31.16
N ALA A 270 -2.85 21.80 -29.95
CA ALA A 270 -1.56 21.25 -29.53
C ALA A 270 -1.60 19.72 -29.47
N ASP A 271 -2.73 19.17 -29.02
CA ASP A 271 -2.97 17.73 -28.96
C ASP A 271 -2.91 17.11 -30.34
N MET A 272 -3.60 17.72 -31.32
CA MET A 272 -3.59 17.25 -32.71
C MET A 272 -2.20 17.32 -33.36
N LEU A 273 -1.49 18.44 -33.20
CA LEU A 273 -0.22 18.69 -33.90
C LEU A 273 0.98 17.98 -33.29
N ALA A 274 1.06 17.92 -31.96
CA ALA A 274 2.25 17.48 -31.24
C ALA A 274 1.98 16.28 -30.32
N PHE A 275 1.03 16.40 -29.39
CA PHE A 275 0.93 15.44 -28.28
C PHE A 275 0.25 14.11 -28.66
N ARG A 276 -0.52 14.05 -29.75
CA ARG A 276 -1.00 12.77 -30.30
C ARG A 276 0.14 11.82 -30.68
N LYS A 277 1.29 12.35 -31.10
CA LYS A 277 2.49 11.53 -31.38
C LYS A 277 3.12 10.99 -30.10
N VAL A 278 3.02 11.74 -29.01
CA VAL A 278 3.45 11.30 -27.67
C VAL A 278 2.51 10.21 -27.16
N LYS A 279 1.19 10.44 -27.22
CA LYS A 279 0.15 9.44 -26.92
C LYS A 279 0.29 8.15 -27.73
N ALA A 280 0.65 8.26 -29.01
CA ALA A 280 0.85 7.10 -29.88
C ALA A 280 1.95 6.15 -29.37
N ARG A 281 2.94 6.65 -28.62
CA ARG A 281 3.97 5.81 -27.98
C ARG A 281 3.47 5.01 -26.78
N LEU A 282 2.31 5.34 -26.24
CA LEU A 282 1.59 4.57 -25.21
C LEU A 282 0.47 3.70 -25.84
N GLY A 283 0.60 3.36 -27.12
CA GLY A 283 -0.41 2.60 -27.85
C GLY A 283 -1.59 3.43 -28.39
N GLY A 284 -1.58 4.75 -28.18
CA GLY A 284 -2.51 5.70 -28.82
C GLY A 284 -3.94 5.73 -28.26
N ARG A 285 -4.36 4.72 -27.48
CA ARG A 285 -5.70 4.65 -26.87
C ARG A 285 -5.74 4.98 -25.38
N VAL A 286 -4.59 5.28 -24.76
CA VAL A 286 -4.53 5.56 -23.32
C VAL A 286 -5.40 6.76 -22.95
N ARG A 287 -6.16 6.63 -21.87
CA ARG A 287 -7.08 7.65 -21.34
C ARG A 287 -6.80 7.95 -19.87
N LEU A 288 -6.33 6.97 -19.12
CA LEU A 288 -5.93 7.13 -17.72
C LEU A 288 -4.54 6.50 -17.49
N ILE A 289 -3.69 7.21 -16.77
CA ILE A 289 -2.38 6.79 -16.32
C ILE A 289 -2.38 6.86 -14.79
N ILE A 290 -1.98 5.78 -14.12
CA ILE A 290 -1.88 5.70 -12.66
C ILE A 290 -0.42 5.45 -12.28
N SER A 291 0.10 6.26 -11.37
CA SER A 291 1.42 6.04 -10.77
C SER A 291 1.32 5.76 -9.27
N GLY A 292 2.10 4.79 -8.80
CA GLY A 292 2.15 4.39 -7.39
C GLY A 292 3.38 3.53 -7.09
N GLY A 293 3.54 3.15 -5.83
CA GLY A 293 4.65 2.31 -5.34
C GLY A 293 5.97 3.06 -5.07
N ALA A 294 6.17 4.24 -5.65
CA ALA A 294 7.27 5.15 -5.34
C ALA A 294 6.87 6.59 -5.70
N PRO A 295 7.55 7.63 -5.17
CA PRO A 295 7.28 9.01 -5.53
C PRO A 295 7.65 9.31 -6.99
N LEU A 296 6.73 9.93 -7.73
CA LEU A 296 6.96 10.49 -9.06
C LEU A 296 7.50 11.92 -8.95
N ASN A 297 8.51 12.25 -9.74
CA ASN A 297 9.04 13.61 -9.78
C ASN A 297 7.97 14.58 -10.35
N PRO A 298 7.68 15.71 -9.68
CA PRO A 298 6.69 16.70 -10.12
C PRO A 298 6.87 17.18 -11.57
N GLU A 299 8.11 17.34 -12.05
CA GLU A 299 8.39 17.78 -13.41
C GLU A 299 7.95 16.73 -14.44
N ILE A 300 8.18 15.46 -14.12
CA ILE A 300 7.76 14.31 -14.96
C ILE A 300 6.24 14.22 -14.96
N GLU A 301 5.61 14.39 -13.79
CA GLU A 301 4.16 14.38 -13.64
C GLU A 301 3.49 15.51 -14.45
N GLU A 302 4.00 16.75 -14.36
CA GLU A 302 3.53 17.89 -15.14
C GLU A 302 3.69 17.61 -16.65
N PHE A 303 4.86 17.13 -17.06
CA PHE A 303 5.14 16.80 -18.45
C PHE A 303 4.16 15.75 -18.99
N LEU A 304 3.91 14.69 -18.22
CA LEU A 304 2.97 13.63 -18.58
C LEU A 304 1.52 14.13 -18.64
N ARG A 305 1.04 14.89 -17.64
CA ARG A 305 -0.31 15.48 -17.63
C ARG A 305 -0.57 16.33 -18.88
N VAL A 306 0.43 17.10 -19.32
CA VAL A 306 0.31 17.96 -20.51
C VAL A 306 0.39 17.16 -21.81
N THR A 307 1.36 16.25 -21.94
CA THR A 307 1.75 15.67 -23.24
C THR A 307 1.16 14.29 -23.54
N SER A 308 0.63 13.59 -22.54
CA SER A 308 0.09 12.23 -22.75
C SER A 308 -1.30 12.20 -23.38
N CYS A 309 -2.01 13.34 -23.42
CA CYS A 309 -3.41 13.42 -23.84
C CYS A 309 -4.29 12.39 -23.10
N ALA A 310 -3.98 12.16 -21.82
CA ALA A 310 -4.64 11.25 -20.91
C ALA A 310 -4.62 11.87 -19.51
N TYR A 311 -5.58 11.45 -18.68
CA TYR A 311 -5.58 11.75 -17.25
C TYR A 311 -4.37 11.04 -16.61
N LEU A 312 -3.63 11.74 -15.75
CA LEU A 312 -2.58 11.15 -14.93
C LEU A 312 -2.90 11.41 -13.47
N THR A 313 -2.92 10.34 -12.67
CA THR A 313 -3.04 10.42 -11.22
C THR A 313 -1.90 9.68 -10.54
N GLN A 314 -1.46 10.22 -9.41
CA GLN A 314 -0.57 9.56 -8.47
C GLN A 314 -1.37 9.21 -7.22
N GLY A 315 -1.08 8.04 -6.64
CA GLY A 315 -1.65 7.64 -5.36
C GLY A 315 -0.60 7.03 -4.44
N TYR A 316 -0.82 7.18 -3.14
CA TYR A 316 -0.05 6.49 -2.10
C TYR A 316 -0.88 5.40 -1.45
N GLY A 317 -0.26 4.26 -1.22
CA GLY A 317 -0.88 3.07 -0.66
C GLY A 317 0.16 2.00 -0.37
N LEU A 318 -0.21 1.06 0.48
CA LEU A 318 0.59 -0.08 0.89
C LEU A 318 -0.18 -1.38 0.57
N THR A 319 0.54 -2.49 0.62
CA THR A 319 -0.10 -3.82 0.56
C THR A 319 -1.08 -3.97 1.74
N GLU A 320 -0.69 -3.49 2.92
CA GLU A 320 -1.46 -3.48 4.16
C GLU A 320 -2.75 -2.64 4.09
N THR A 321 -2.88 -1.77 3.10
CA THR A 321 -4.08 -0.91 2.92
C THR A 321 -4.96 -1.35 1.77
N CYS A 322 -4.74 -2.57 1.25
CA CYS A 322 -5.40 -3.10 0.05
C CYS A 322 -5.29 -2.12 -1.14
N GLY A 323 -4.14 -1.42 -1.22
CA GLY A 323 -3.86 -0.45 -2.27
C GLY A 323 -3.93 1.00 -1.88
N LEU A 324 -4.39 1.84 -2.80
CA LEU A 324 -4.29 3.30 -2.68
C LEU A 324 -5.12 3.82 -1.50
N SER A 325 -4.43 4.30 -0.46
CA SER A 325 -5.01 5.03 0.68
C SER A 325 -5.29 6.48 0.33
N THR A 326 -4.58 7.03 -0.65
CA THR A 326 -4.78 8.37 -1.19
C THR A 326 -4.67 8.37 -2.71
N VAL A 327 -5.41 9.27 -3.36
CA VAL A 327 -5.44 9.40 -4.82
C VAL A 327 -5.56 10.86 -5.25
N GLY A 328 -4.76 11.25 -6.24
CA GLY A 328 -4.78 12.58 -6.85
C GLY A 328 -5.92 12.74 -7.85
N PHE A 329 -6.49 13.94 -7.94
CA PHE A 329 -7.42 14.28 -9.01
C PHE A 329 -6.64 14.66 -10.28
N PRO A 330 -6.90 13.97 -11.41
CA PRO A 330 -6.10 14.14 -12.62
C PRO A 330 -6.31 15.49 -13.31
N ASP A 331 -7.47 16.13 -13.13
CA ASP A 331 -7.79 17.43 -13.72
C ASP A 331 -7.29 18.64 -12.94
N ASP A 332 -6.87 18.46 -11.68
CA ASP A 332 -6.36 19.56 -10.87
C ASP A 332 -4.82 19.61 -10.90
N MET A 333 -4.29 20.57 -11.65
CA MET A 333 -2.85 20.83 -11.72
C MET A 333 -2.24 21.31 -10.39
N SER A 334 -3.05 21.75 -9.42
CA SER A 334 -2.58 22.12 -8.09
C SER A 334 -2.13 20.92 -7.25
N LEU A 335 -2.51 19.70 -7.65
CA LEU A 335 -2.15 18.44 -7.01
C LEU A 335 -0.84 17.82 -7.54
N VAL A 336 -0.21 18.42 -8.54
CA VAL A 336 1.10 17.94 -9.04
C VAL A 336 2.13 17.93 -7.92
N GLY A 337 2.85 16.82 -7.78
CA GLY A 337 3.81 16.60 -6.71
C GLY A 337 3.20 16.13 -5.38
N THR A 338 1.89 15.88 -5.34
CA THR A 338 1.20 15.31 -4.18
C THR A 338 0.70 13.89 -4.50
N VAL A 339 0.36 13.14 -3.45
CA VAL A 339 -0.30 11.82 -3.58
C VAL A 339 -1.83 11.92 -3.50
N GLY A 340 -2.34 13.15 -3.51
CA GLY A 340 -3.77 13.43 -3.47
C GLY A 340 -4.39 13.41 -2.08
N VAL A 341 -5.70 13.12 -2.05
CA VAL A 341 -6.52 13.10 -0.82
C VAL A 341 -6.84 11.66 -0.43
N ALA A 342 -7.34 11.46 0.79
CA ALA A 342 -7.80 10.17 1.26
C ALA A 342 -8.78 9.50 0.28
N SER A 343 -8.62 8.20 0.07
CA SER A 343 -9.55 7.38 -0.71
C SER A 343 -10.93 7.32 -0.04
N THR A 344 -11.97 6.96 -0.80
CA THR A 344 -13.38 7.03 -0.35
C THR A 344 -13.67 6.30 0.97
N PHE A 345 -13.04 5.14 1.19
CA PHE A 345 -13.21 4.30 2.39
C PHE A 345 -12.03 4.39 3.37
N SER A 346 -11.23 5.46 3.26
CA SER A 346 -10.06 5.69 4.08
C SER A 346 -10.13 7.07 4.73
N GLU A 347 -9.55 7.16 5.91
CA GLU A 347 -9.29 8.38 6.65
C GLU A 347 -7.80 8.46 6.91
N VAL A 348 -7.27 9.67 6.82
CA VAL A 348 -5.86 9.93 6.99
C VAL A 348 -5.66 11.01 8.02
N ARG A 349 -4.71 10.79 8.93
CA ARG A 349 -4.21 11.81 9.86
C ARG A 349 -2.69 11.78 9.91
N LEU A 350 -2.12 12.86 10.43
CA LEU A 350 -0.70 12.91 10.76
C LEU A 350 -0.51 12.74 12.26
N GLU A 351 0.49 11.99 12.64
CA GLU A 351 0.89 11.79 14.03
C GLU A 351 2.31 12.28 14.27
N GLU A 352 2.58 12.81 15.45
CA GLU A 352 3.89 13.33 15.80
C GLU A 352 4.97 12.25 15.67
N ALA A 353 6.09 12.64 15.06
CA ALA A 353 7.29 11.81 14.99
C ALA A 353 8.45 12.62 15.58
N PRO A 354 8.60 12.63 16.92
CA PRO A 354 9.60 13.45 17.62
C PRO A 354 11.02 13.16 17.16
N GLU A 355 11.32 11.90 16.81
CA GLU A 355 12.63 11.47 16.32
C GLU A 355 13.03 12.10 14.98
N LEU A 356 12.06 12.61 14.23
CA LEU A 356 12.27 13.35 12.98
C LEU A 356 12.03 14.86 13.12
N GLY A 357 11.65 15.33 14.33
CA GLY A 357 11.27 16.71 14.57
C GLY A 357 10.00 17.12 13.80
N TYR A 358 9.06 16.18 13.62
CA TYR A 358 7.83 16.41 12.87
C TYR A 358 6.65 16.64 13.81
N ASP A 359 6.09 17.85 13.70
CA ASP A 359 4.92 18.30 14.43
C ASP A 359 3.69 18.38 13.49
N PRO A 360 2.63 17.61 13.77
CA PRO A 360 1.45 17.57 12.93
C PRO A 360 0.55 18.80 13.09
N LEU A 361 0.72 19.60 14.14
CA LEU A 361 0.05 20.89 14.34
C LEU A 361 0.90 22.08 13.84
N GLY A 362 2.16 21.83 13.50
CA GLY A 362 3.09 22.84 13.01
C GLY A 362 2.76 23.37 11.61
N THR A 363 3.53 24.38 11.17
CA THR A 363 3.44 24.93 9.81
C THR A 363 4.80 24.87 9.11
N PRO A 364 5.00 24.02 8.08
CA PRO A 364 4.03 23.07 7.52
C PRO A 364 3.77 21.88 8.46
N SER A 365 2.52 21.39 8.44
CA SER A 365 2.09 20.21 9.20
C SER A 365 2.81 18.97 8.67
N ARG A 366 3.48 18.23 9.57
CA ARG A 366 4.32 17.07 9.24
C ARG A 366 4.17 16.01 10.32
N GLY A 367 4.16 14.74 9.92
CA GLY A 367 4.05 13.63 10.86
C GLY A 367 4.08 12.28 10.16
N GLU A 368 4.00 11.21 10.94
CA GLU A 368 3.74 9.86 10.44
C GLU A 368 2.31 9.79 9.87
N ILE A 369 2.14 9.18 8.70
CA ILE A 369 0.84 9.04 8.05
C ILE A 369 0.12 7.85 8.69
N CYS A 370 -0.99 8.09 9.36
CA CYS A 370 -1.85 7.05 9.92
C CYS A 370 -3.12 6.94 9.07
N VAL A 371 -3.47 5.71 8.70
CA VAL A 371 -4.65 5.41 7.88
C VAL A 371 -5.63 4.58 8.70
N ARG A 372 -6.91 4.96 8.66
CA ARG A 372 -8.03 4.21 9.24
C ARG A 372 -9.05 3.92 8.14
N GLY A 373 -9.58 2.70 8.05
CA GLY A 373 -10.56 2.38 7.02
C GLY A 373 -10.89 0.90 6.92
N LYS A 374 -11.86 0.58 6.06
CA LYS A 374 -12.33 -0.79 5.81
C LYS A 374 -11.46 -1.59 4.83
N THR A 375 -10.52 -0.92 4.16
CA THR A 375 -9.59 -1.56 3.21
C THR A 375 -8.31 -2.07 3.88
N LEU A 376 -8.19 -1.96 5.20
CA LEU A 376 -7.00 -2.40 5.92
C LEU A 376 -6.94 -3.93 5.99
N PHE A 377 -5.72 -4.45 5.97
CA PHE A 377 -5.42 -5.86 6.19
C PHE A 377 -5.87 -6.35 7.57
N SER A 378 -6.10 -7.67 7.67
CA SER A 378 -6.52 -8.29 8.93
C SER A 378 -5.34 -8.69 9.82
N GLU A 379 -4.29 -9.27 9.22
CA GLU A 379 -3.13 -9.80 9.95
C GLU A 379 -1.94 -10.13 9.02
N TYR A 380 -0.79 -10.47 9.59
CA TYR A 380 0.28 -11.16 8.87
C TYR A 380 0.13 -12.69 8.99
N TYR A 381 0.00 -13.37 7.84
CA TYR A 381 -0.30 -14.79 7.69
C TYR A 381 0.69 -15.69 8.40
N LYS A 382 0.16 -16.57 9.27
CA LYS A 382 0.93 -17.53 10.09
C LYS A 382 2.11 -16.90 10.83
N ASN A 383 2.08 -15.59 10.99
CA ASN A 383 3.09 -14.85 11.71
C ASN A 383 2.40 -14.08 12.84
N PRO A 384 1.84 -14.83 13.81
CA PRO A 384 1.29 -14.21 14.99
C PRO A 384 2.39 -13.44 15.71
N GLU A 385 3.69 -13.75 15.56
CA GLU A 385 4.79 -13.02 16.21
C GLU A 385 5.15 -11.67 15.59
N LEU A 386 4.94 -11.46 14.28
CA LEU A 386 5.02 -10.13 13.64
C LEU A 386 3.72 -9.34 13.79
N THR A 387 2.59 -10.05 13.84
CA THR A 387 1.31 -9.51 14.31
C THR A 387 1.38 -9.15 15.82
N LYS A 388 2.20 -9.87 16.58
CA LYS A 388 2.53 -9.69 18.01
C LYS A 388 3.93 -9.13 18.21
N GLU A 389 4.58 -8.46 17.24
CA GLU A 389 5.93 -7.90 17.47
C GLU A 389 5.86 -6.73 18.46
N VAL A 390 4.66 -6.47 18.98
CA VAL A 390 4.29 -5.68 20.15
C VAL A 390 4.44 -6.45 21.48
N MET A 391 4.90 -7.71 21.53
CA MET A 391 4.80 -8.56 22.73
C MET A 391 6.13 -9.14 23.28
N ILE A 392 7.22 -9.20 22.49
CA ILE A 392 8.54 -9.62 22.99
C ILE A 392 9.59 -8.54 22.75
N TRP A 393 10.28 -8.11 23.79
CA TRP A 393 11.40 -7.17 23.70
C TRP A 393 12.68 -7.82 24.21
N VAL A 394 13.63 -8.07 23.31
CA VAL A 394 14.96 -8.60 23.64
C VAL A 394 15.89 -7.44 24.01
N TYR A 395 16.62 -7.61 25.11
CA TYR A 395 17.63 -6.67 25.60
C TYR A 395 18.98 -7.37 25.74
N GLY A 396 20.03 -6.68 25.27
CA GLY A 396 21.41 -7.09 25.44
C GLY A 396 22.22 -5.95 26.04
N ASP A 397 22.81 -6.19 27.20
CA ASP A 397 23.80 -5.29 27.80
C ASP A 397 25.18 -5.55 27.18
N SER A 398 25.87 -4.49 26.75
CA SER A 398 27.21 -4.58 26.16
C SER A 398 28.27 -5.12 27.13
N PHE A 399 28.01 -5.09 28.44
CA PHE A 399 28.88 -5.65 29.46
C PHE A 399 28.52 -7.10 29.86
N ARG A 400 27.54 -7.72 29.21
CA ARG A 400 27.08 -9.08 29.51
C ARG A 400 27.15 -9.95 28.26
N SER A 401 27.66 -11.18 28.39
CA SER A 401 27.76 -12.15 27.30
C SER A 401 26.45 -12.90 27.00
N MET A 402 25.29 -12.37 27.41
CA MET A 402 24.01 -13.06 27.36
C MET A 402 22.84 -12.11 27.11
N LEU A 403 21.84 -12.60 26.37
CA LEU A 403 20.60 -11.90 26.08
C LEU A 403 19.51 -12.24 27.08
N VAL A 404 18.70 -11.25 27.44
CA VAL A 404 17.47 -11.43 28.22
C VAL A 404 16.30 -10.84 27.45
N ALA A 405 15.07 -11.23 27.77
CA ALA A 405 13.89 -10.68 27.12
C ALA A 405 12.76 -10.37 28.10
N VAL A 406 11.92 -9.41 27.75
CA VAL A 406 10.61 -9.19 28.36
C VAL A 406 9.56 -9.78 27.42
N VAL A 407 8.68 -10.63 27.93
CA VAL A 407 7.69 -11.38 27.17
C VAL A 407 6.30 -11.14 27.72
N THR A 408 5.37 -10.72 26.87
CA THR A 408 3.94 -10.74 27.16
C THR A 408 3.30 -11.97 26.51
N PRO A 409 2.85 -12.97 27.31
CA PRO A 409 2.18 -14.14 26.76
C PRO A 409 0.75 -13.77 26.34
N HIS A 410 0.28 -14.37 25.25
CA HIS A 410 -1.10 -14.22 24.80
C HIS A 410 -2.05 -14.97 25.75
N GLU A 411 -3.15 -14.34 26.13
CA GLU A 411 -4.06 -14.85 27.16
C GLU A 411 -4.57 -16.28 26.84
N ASP A 412 -5.06 -16.51 25.63
CA ASP A 412 -5.57 -17.84 25.24
C ASP A 412 -4.49 -18.92 25.23
N SER A 413 -3.26 -18.56 24.87
CA SER A 413 -2.13 -19.52 24.83
C SER A 413 -1.71 -19.89 26.24
N ALA A 414 -1.62 -18.90 27.13
CA ALA A 414 -1.31 -19.12 28.54
C ALA A 414 -2.41 -19.94 29.24
N LYS A 415 -3.69 -19.67 28.95
CA LYS A 415 -4.82 -20.43 29.50
C LYS A 415 -4.85 -21.87 29.02
N ARG A 416 -4.64 -22.13 27.73
CA ARG A 416 -4.55 -23.50 27.19
C ARG A 416 -3.39 -24.29 27.81
N TRP A 417 -2.22 -23.66 27.93
CA TRP A 417 -1.08 -24.27 28.61
C TRP A 417 -1.42 -24.56 30.08
N ALA A 418 -2.08 -23.63 30.76
CA ALA A 418 -2.49 -23.80 32.15
C ALA A 418 -3.46 -24.98 32.32
N GLU A 419 -4.48 -25.09 31.48
CA GLU A 419 -5.44 -26.20 31.48
C GLU A 419 -4.76 -27.56 31.28
N GLN A 420 -3.82 -27.65 30.35
CA GLN A 420 -3.06 -28.87 30.06
C GLN A 420 -2.10 -29.26 31.20
N ASN A 421 -1.64 -28.29 31.99
CA ASN A 421 -0.71 -28.50 33.10
C ASN A 421 -1.39 -28.42 34.48
N GLY A 422 -2.73 -28.40 34.54
CA GLY A 422 -3.49 -28.44 35.79
C GLY A 422 -3.49 -27.12 36.58
N HIS A 423 -3.15 -26.00 35.97
CA HIS A 423 -3.18 -24.67 36.57
C HIS A 423 -4.47 -23.92 36.20
N LYS A 424 -5.01 -23.13 37.13
CA LYS A 424 -6.19 -22.28 36.92
C LYS A 424 -5.93 -20.90 37.53
N GLY A 425 -6.36 -19.83 36.87
CA GLY A 425 -6.19 -18.46 37.36
C GLY A 425 -6.35 -17.42 36.26
N SER A 426 -6.25 -16.15 36.64
CA SER A 426 -6.18 -15.04 35.69
C SER A 426 -4.80 -15.01 35.00
N LEU A 427 -4.66 -14.30 33.87
CA LEU A 427 -3.36 -14.14 33.20
C LEU A 427 -2.29 -13.59 34.14
N CYS A 428 -2.65 -12.64 35.00
CA CYS A 428 -1.77 -12.06 36.01
C CYS A 428 -1.25 -13.10 37.03
N ASP A 429 -2.05 -14.11 37.36
CA ASP A 429 -1.65 -15.18 38.28
C ASP A 429 -0.75 -16.19 37.58
N LEU A 430 -1.08 -16.52 36.32
CA LEU A 430 -0.29 -17.43 35.50
C LEU A 430 1.12 -16.88 35.22
N CYS A 431 1.26 -15.58 34.93
CA CYS A 431 2.55 -14.93 34.67
C CYS A 431 3.48 -14.89 35.89
N LYS A 432 2.98 -15.14 37.11
CA LYS A 432 3.81 -15.26 38.32
C LYS A 432 4.37 -16.66 38.54
N LEU A 433 3.91 -17.65 37.78
CA LEU A 433 4.35 -19.04 37.93
C LEU A 433 5.74 -19.23 37.30
N GLU A 434 6.72 -19.63 38.10
CA GLU A 434 8.05 -19.99 37.59
C GLU A 434 8.00 -21.10 36.53
N VAL A 435 7.01 -21.99 36.64
CA VAL A 435 6.83 -23.12 35.72
C VAL A 435 6.48 -22.62 34.31
N LEU A 436 5.66 -21.56 34.20
CA LEU A 436 5.35 -20.91 32.93
C LEU A 436 6.59 -20.19 32.36
N ASN A 437 7.36 -19.51 33.21
CA ASN A 437 8.59 -18.82 32.79
C ASN A 437 9.61 -19.83 32.21
N LYS A 438 9.77 -20.98 32.87
CA LYS A 438 10.64 -22.07 32.38
C LYS A 438 10.14 -22.65 31.05
N PHE A 439 8.82 -22.83 30.91
CA PHE A 439 8.23 -23.30 29.67
C PHE A 439 8.48 -22.34 28.50
N ILE A 440 8.19 -21.05 28.68
CA ILE A 440 8.42 -20.02 27.64
C ILE A 440 9.90 -19.94 27.27
N LEU A 441 10.81 -19.97 28.26
CA LEU A 441 12.25 -19.95 28.01
C LEU A 441 12.71 -21.18 27.23
N GLN A 442 12.15 -22.35 27.51
CA GLN A 442 12.45 -23.59 26.80
C GLN A 442 11.95 -23.54 25.34
N GLU A 443 10.75 -23.00 25.10
CA GLU A 443 10.23 -22.76 23.75
C GLU A 443 11.16 -21.83 22.95
N LEU A 444 11.57 -20.70 23.54
CA LEU A 444 12.51 -19.77 22.91
C LEU A 444 13.84 -20.44 22.56
N LYS A 445 14.32 -21.35 23.44
CA LYS A 445 15.53 -22.14 23.19
C LYS A 445 15.34 -23.12 22.04
N THR A 446 14.22 -23.85 21.99
CA THR A 446 13.90 -24.78 20.91
C THR A 446 13.76 -24.06 19.56
N VAL A 447 13.19 -22.85 19.55
CA VAL A 447 13.15 -22.00 18.35
C VAL A 447 14.56 -21.60 17.91
N ALA A 448 15.44 -21.20 18.83
CA ALA A 448 16.83 -20.85 18.52
C ALA A 448 17.62 -22.05 17.93
N GLU A 449 17.44 -23.25 18.50
CA GLU A 449 18.05 -24.49 18.02
C GLU A 449 17.55 -24.87 16.62
N THR A 450 16.23 -24.80 16.40
CA THR A 450 15.60 -25.10 15.11
C THR A 450 16.12 -24.17 14.00
N ASN A 451 16.33 -22.89 14.33
CA ASN A 451 16.85 -21.88 13.41
C ASN A 451 18.38 -21.82 13.36
N LYS A 452 19.08 -22.75 14.05
CA LYS A 452 20.55 -22.84 14.06
C LYS A 452 21.25 -21.54 14.49
N LEU A 453 20.65 -20.81 15.43
CA LEU A 453 21.26 -19.62 16.00
C LEU A 453 22.55 -19.97 16.75
N ARG A 454 23.47 -19.02 16.88
CA ARG A 454 24.71 -19.19 17.64
C ARG A 454 24.43 -19.05 19.13
N GLY A 455 25.20 -19.71 19.97
CA GLY A 455 24.94 -19.78 21.42
C GLY A 455 24.79 -18.43 22.15
N PHE A 456 25.40 -17.36 21.63
CA PHE A 456 25.27 -16.00 22.16
C PHE A 456 23.97 -15.28 21.75
N GLU A 457 23.25 -15.80 20.76
CA GLU A 457 21.94 -15.31 20.31
C GLU A 457 20.79 -15.92 21.12
N TYR A 458 21.08 -16.84 22.04
CA TYR A 458 20.09 -17.50 22.88
C TYR A 458 19.67 -16.56 24.00
N ILE A 459 18.35 -16.44 24.20
CA ILE A 459 17.79 -15.76 25.37
C ILE A 459 18.03 -16.67 26.58
N LYS A 460 18.76 -16.17 27.58
CA LYS A 460 19.15 -16.93 28.78
C LYS A 460 18.22 -16.72 29.98
N GLY A 461 17.37 -15.69 29.92
CA GLY A 461 16.32 -15.48 30.90
C GLY A 461 15.26 -14.53 30.40
N ILE A 462 14.09 -14.58 31.03
CA ILE A 462 12.93 -13.78 30.66
C ILE A 462 12.28 -13.12 31.87
N VAL A 463 11.70 -11.95 31.64
CA VAL A 463 10.69 -11.32 32.50
C VAL A 463 9.34 -11.53 31.81
N VAL A 464 8.35 -12.06 32.52
CA VAL A 464 7.01 -12.28 31.97
C VAL A 464 6.06 -11.21 32.51
N ASP A 465 5.50 -10.41 31.61
CA ASP A 465 4.58 -9.33 31.95
C ASP A 465 3.17 -9.68 31.44
N PRO A 466 2.14 -9.77 32.30
CA PRO A 466 0.77 -10.06 31.87
C PRO A 466 0.15 -8.95 31.01
N LEU A 467 0.69 -7.73 31.05
CA LEU A 467 0.17 -6.60 30.28
C LEU A 467 0.94 -6.42 28.97
N PRO A 468 0.25 -6.20 27.84
CA PRO A 468 0.89 -5.97 26.53
C PRO A 468 1.61 -4.64 26.48
N PHE A 469 2.73 -4.53 25.74
CA PHE A 469 3.38 -3.23 25.58
C PHE A 469 2.40 -2.25 24.94
N ASP A 470 2.01 -1.24 25.71
CA ASP A 470 0.92 -0.36 25.38
C ASP A 470 1.37 1.11 25.45
N ILE A 471 0.50 1.97 24.95
CA ILE A 471 0.71 3.41 24.90
C ILE A 471 0.53 4.03 26.30
N GLU A 472 -0.32 3.43 27.15
CA GLU A 472 -0.63 3.95 28.49
C GLU A 472 0.58 3.90 29.42
N ARG A 473 1.42 2.87 29.27
CA ARG A 473 2.68 2.69 30.00
C ARG A 473 3.89 3.31 29.30
N ASP A 474 3.69 4.03 28.20
CA ASP A 474 4.74 4.68 27.40
C ASP A 474 5.82 3.71 26.86
N LEU A 475 5.46 2.45 26.63
CA LEU A 475 6.40 1.40 26.20
C LEU A 475 6.50 1.27 24.68
N VAL A 476 5.45 1.66 23.96
CA VAL A 476 5.39 1.68 22.50
C VAL A 476 4.91 3.03 21.97
N THR A 477 5.28 3.35 20.74
CA THR A 477 4.64 4.43 19.98
C THR A 477 3.21 4.03 19.65
N PRO A 478 2.33 4.96 19.24
CA PRO A 478 0.99 4.57 18.82
C PRO A 478 0.95 3.80 17.50
N THR A 479 2.05 3.78 16.76
CA THR A 479 2.31 2.83 15.66
C THR A 479 2.90 1.49 16.14
N MET A 480 2.80 1.20 17.43
CA MET A 480 3.22 -0.04 18.09
C MET A 480 4.72 -0.34 17.98
N LYS A 481 5.55 0.68 17.69
CA LYS A 481 7.02 0.55 17.71
C LYS A 481 7.52 0.64 19.15
N LYS A 482 8.36 -0.30 19.58
CA LYS A 482 8.97 -0.34 20.91
C LYS A 482 9.83 0.90 21.18
N LYS A 483 9.53 1.66 22.24
CA LYS A 483 10.37 2.75 22.74
C LYS A 483 11.49 2.17 23.61
N ARG A 484 12.52 1.59 22.98
CA ARG A 484 13.55 0.78 23.66
C ARG A 484 14.20 1.46 24.86
N ALA A 485 14.45 2.78 24.81
CA ALA A 485 15.02 3.52 25.95
C ALA A 485 14.05 3.61 27.15
N GLN A 486 12.76 3.79 26.87
CA GLN A 486 11.69 3.84 27.87
C GLN A 486 11.41 2.46 28.44
N MET A 487 11.39 1.42 27.59
CA MET A 487 11.26 0.04 28.05
C MET A 487 12.42 -0.36 28.96
N LEU A 488 13.66 0.04 28.63
CA LEU A 488 14.80 -0.16 29.51
C LEU A 488 14.64 0.59 30.83
N LYS A 489 14.15 1.83 30.81
CA LYS A 489 13.90 2.60 32.04
C LYS A 489 12.82 1.95 32.90
N PHE A 490 11.75 1.44 32.28
CA PHE A 490 10.61 0.82 32.95
C PHE A 490 10.98 -0.54 33.57
N TYR A 491 11.59 -1.45 32.79
CA TYR A 491 11.95 -2.79 33.23
C TYR A 491 13.35 -2.90 33.85
N LYS A 492 14.02 -1.77 34.13
CA LYS A 492 15.43 -1.77 34.57
C LYS A 492 15.64 -2.65 35.80
N SER A 493 14.74 -2.53 36.78
CA SER A 493 14.90 -3.23 38.07
C SER A 493 14.78 -4.75 37.91
N GLU A 494 13.89 -5.19 37.04
CA GLU A 494 13.58 -6.58 36.74
C GLU A 494 14.68 -7.20 35.89
N ILE A 495 15.17 -6.47 34.89
CA ILE A 495 16.30 -6.88 34.04
C ILE A 495 17.58 -7.00 34.88
N ASP A 496 17.88 -6.03 35.74
CA ASP A 496 19.07 -6.08 36.60
C ASP A 496 19.01 -7.28 37.56
N LYS A 497 17.85 -7.52 38.19
CA LYS A 497 17.62 -8.72 39.02
C LYS A 497 17.77 -10.01 38.22
N LEU A 498 17.24 -10.06 37.01
CA LEU A 498 17.32 -11.23 36.14
C LEU A 498 18.78 -11.55 35.78
N TYR A 499 19.58 -10.54 35.40
CA TYR A 499 21.01 -10.72 35.17
C TYR A 499 21.73 -11.22 36.42
N HIS A 500 21.43 -10.67 37.60
CA HIS A 500 22.01 -11.14 38.86
C HIS A 500 21.67 -12.61 39.16
N ASN A 501 20.42 -13.02 38.96
CA ASN A 501 19.98 -14.39 39.20
C ASN A 501 20.64 -15.39 38.25
N ILE A 502 20.74 -15.06 36.96
CA ILE A 502 21.38 -15.94 35.97
C ILE A 502 22.87 -16.16 36.30
N LEU A 503 23.55 -15.10 36.78
CA LEU A 503 24.95 -15.18 37.20
C LEU A 503 25.12 -15.99 38.48
N ALA A 504 24.18 -15.87 39.43
CA ALA A 504 24.17 -16.65 40.67
C ALA A 504 23.89 -18.15 40.43
N GLU A 505 23.11 -18.48 39.40
CA GLU A 505 22.79 -19.86 39.00
C GLU A 505 23.92 -20.56 38.20
N GLY A 506 25.03 -19.87 37.92
CA GLY A 506 26.18 -20.46 37.22
C GLY A 506 25.92 -20.79 35.73
N ARG A 507 24.92 -20.15 35.11
CA ARG A 507 24.51 -20.40 33.70
C ARG A 507 25.20 -19.47 32.68
N ALA A 508 26.32 -18.86 33.06
CA ALA A 508 27.06 -17.87 32.28
C ALA A 508 27.84 -18.48 31.10
#